data_AF-A0A4Y7QL04-F1
#
_entry.id   AF-A0A4Y7QL04-F1
#
_cell.length_a   1.000
_cell.length_b   1.000
_cell.length_c   1.000
_cell.angle_alpha   90.00
_cell.angle_beta   90.00
_cell.angle_gamma   90.00
#
_symmetry.space_group_name_H-M   'P 1'
#
loop_
_entity.id
_entity.type
_entity.pdbx_description
1 polymer ?
#
loop_
_entity_poly.entity_id
_entity_poly.type
_entity_poly.pdbx_seq_one_letter_code
_entity_poly.pdbx_strand_id
1 'polypeptide(L)'
;MSQAANFASSSTTVGCQVQQSNPDISGVGIRISFYLQNFLLVLLVNRSWEDAPNALWTFITTSFGLTIAAIAQAVSGSSSNPKLSLYEAIQVSNLVWLANFGSYLALASYSRHKAFAFDKKRKKAKGIPRGHDNFVKFGAVVQTTFSMALTLYMWATADTFGDNPECNHDVKYVLFGANVPALGSGRILALVCTSVISTLYFVVTGLEMYSSWRSGRWRIFRKRDRMEGDKDRTSLALPPQVEVTSMDRGASVSLESRLTNKTSSRPTSQAHNPDLETQRASLPSRVPRKREMSIIIPETIGVESPPGQLRLSVARPSSSTSSSRRMSSASSMRSSNTMRSRRRNSQLRRRRWLDGLDAMLIGIIVFQIIVFAYFIVCSELYLKRNPSDNSDSVWGFGQILALIVVIPSIVSVIRAFYRHRLSRLDRRGKKARNTPLASHV
;
A
#
# COMPACT_ATOMS: atom_id res chain seq x y z
N MET A 1 -8.13 76.36 9.35
CA MET A 1 -9.21 76.24 8.34
C MET A 1 -8.74 75.68 6.98
N SER A 2 -7.68 74.85 6.91
CA SER A 2 -7.21 74.26 5.63
C SER A 2 -6.62 72.84 5.78
N GLN A 3 -7.37 71.87 6.34
CA GLN A 3 -6.98 70.45 6.37
C GLN A 3 -8.15 69.47 6.13
N ALA A 4 -9.23 69.90 5.48
CA ALA A 4 -10.44 69.08 5.31
C ALA A 4 -10.73 68.59 3.87
N ALA A 5 -9.81 68.76 2.91
CA ALA A 5 -10.14 68.59 1.48
C ALA A 5 -9.43 67.43 0.74
N ASN A 6 -8.65 66.57 1.42
CA ASN A 6 -7.96 65.44 0.75
C ASN A 6 -8.59 64.06 0.98
N PHE A 7 -9.82 64.00 1.48
CA PHE A 7 -10.60 62.75 1.59
C PHE A 7 -11.52 62.49 0.39
N ALA A 8 -11.20 63.10 -0.76
CA ALA A 8 -11.90 62.84 -2.02
C ALA A 8 -11.47 61.48 -2.58
N SER A 9 -12.30 60.47 -2.32
CA SER A 9 -12.68 59.44 -3.28
C SER A 9 -11.52 58.79 -4.06
N SER A 10 -10.60 58.15 -3.34
CA SER A 10 -10.09 56.89 -3.85
C SER A 10 -11.24 55.90 -3.78
N SER A 11 -12.07 55.87 -4.82
CA SER A 11 -12.85 54.70 -5.17
C SER A 11 -11.82 53.65 -5.53
N THR A 12 -11.16 53.09 -4.51
CA THR A 12 -10.41 51.85 -4.62
C THR A 12 -11.45 50.89 -5.15
N THR A 13 -11.45 50.66 -6.46
CA THR A 13 -11.83 49.36 -7.02
C THR A 13 -11.26 48.38 -6.02
N VAL A 14 -12.14 47.73 -5.25
CA VAL A 14 -11.77 46.72 -4.27
C VAL A 14 -11.19 45.61 -5.11
N GLY A 15 -9.91 45.77 -5.45
CA GLY A 15 -9.17 44.83 -6.24
C GLY A 15 -9.11 43.61 -5.37
N CYS A 16 -9.73 42.54 -5.84
CA CYS A 16 -9.64 41.25 -5.21
C CYS A 16 -8.17 40.84 -5.14
N GLN A 17 -7.52 41.18 -4.03
CA GLN A 17 -6.18 40.72 -3.73
C GLN A 17 -6.32 39.25 -3.36
N VAL A 18 -5.70 38.39 -4.17
CA VAL A 18 -5.65 36.96 -3.90
C VAL A 18 -5.06 36.78 -2.51
N GLN A 19 -5.88 36.27 -1.60
CA GLN A 19 -5.53 36.18 -0.18
C GLN A 19 -4.22 35.44 0.02
N GLN A 20 -3.41 35.93 0.96
CA GLN A 20 -2.10 35.37 1.27
C GLN A 20 -2.23 33.88 1.57
N SER A 21 -1.58 33.07 0.74
CA SER A 21 -1.68 31.62 0.85
C SER A 21 -0.88 31.11 2.04
N ASN A 22 -1.43 30.15 2.78
CA ASN A 22 -0.79 29.50 3.89
C ASN A 22 0.41 28.65 3.39
N PRO A 23 1.65 29.03 3.70
CA PRO A 23 2.84 28.33 3.22
C PRO A 23 2.91 26.87 3.71
N ASP A 24 2.17 26.49 4.76
CA ASP A 24 2.10 25.13 5.29
C ASP A 24 1.11 24.21 4.54
N ILE A 25 0.40 24.70 3.52
CA ILE A 25 -0.48 23.86 2.67
C ILE A 25 -0.01 23.88 1.22
N SER A 26 0.16 25.08 0.69
CA SER A 26 0.41 25.38 -0.72
C SER A 26 1.88 25.67 -1.00
N GLY A 27 2.70 25.70 0.04
CA GLY A 27 4.07 26.18 -0.06
C GLY A 27 4.95 25.33 -0.95
N VAL A 28 6.02 25.96 -1.43
CA VAL A 28 6.98 25.37 -2.37
C VAL A 28 7.56 24.04 -1.87
N GLY A 29 7.86 23.92 -0.57
CA GLY A 29 8.39 22.67 0.00
C GLY A 29 7.40 21.50 -0.04
N ILE A 30 6.10 21.76 0.13
CA ILE A 30 5.06 20.72 0.03
C ILE A 30 4.92 20.26 -1.41
N ARG A 31 4.88 21.20 -2.36
CA ARG A 31 4.83 20.88 -3.80
C ARG A 31 6.03 20.02 -4.21
N ILE A 32 7.25 20.48 -3.91
CA ILE A 32 8.49 19.77 -4.23
C ILE A 32 8.49 18.38 -3.59
N SER A 33 8.10 18.27 -2.32
CA SER A 33 7.99 17.00 -1.63
C SER A 33 7.05 16.03 -2.36
N PHE A 34 5.84 16.49 -2.73
CA PHE A 34 4.89 15.67 -3.47
C PHE A 34 5.41 15.27 -4.85
N TYR A 35 6.06 16.18 -5.58
CA TYR A 35 6.66 15.89 -6.89
C TYR A 35 7.75 14.82 -6.76
N LEU A 36 8.64 14.97 -5.78
CA LEU A 36 9.71 14.00 -5.51
C LEU A 36 9.16 12.67 -5.05
N GLN A 37 8.26 12.63 -4.07
CA GLN A 37 7.66 11.38 -3.57
C GLN A 37 7.01 10.60 -4.70
N ASN A 38 6.25 11.28 -5.55
CA ASN A 38 5.55 10.65 -6.64
C ASN A 38 6.51 10.08 -7.70
N PHE A 39 7.53 10.86 -8.07
CA PHE A 39 8.56 10.43 -9.01
C PHE A 39 9.36 9.23 -8.46
N LEU A 40 9.79 9.30 -7.19
CA LEU A 40 10.55 8.24 -6.54
C LEU A 40 9.72 6.97 -6.35
N LEU A 41 8.41 7.09 -6.07
CA LEU A 41 7.50 5.95 -5.98
C LEU A 41 7.47 5.16 -7.29
N VAL A 42 7.31 5.84 -8.42
CA VAL A 42 7.33 5.20 -9.74
C VAL A 42 8.68 4.53 -10.01
N LEU A 43 9.79 5.20 -9.70
CA LEU A 43 11.13 4.59 -9.85
C LEU A 43 11.30 3.35 -8.96
N LEU A 44 10.78 3.40 -7.73
CA LEU A 44 10.81 2.29 -6.77
C LEU A 44 10.06 1.09 -7.30
N VAL A 45 8.80 1.25 -7.73
CA VAL A 45 8.00 0.13 -8.20
C VAL A 45 8.66 -0.57 -9.40
N ASN A 46 9.28 0.20 -10.28
CA ASN A 46 9.99 -0.35 -11.44
C ASN A 46 11.27 -1.12 -11.08
N ARG A 47 11.92 -0.79 -9.95
CA ARG A 47 13.20 -1.41 -9.55
C ARG A 47 13.06 -2.46 -8.44
N SER A 48 12.24 -2.21 -7.44
CA SER A 48 12.04 -3.03 -6.25
C SER A 48 10.55 -3.18 -5.93
N TRP A 49 9.95 -4.26 -6.46
CA TRP A 49 8.58 -4.63 -6.12
C TRP A 49 8.42 -5.13 -4.68
N GLU A 50 9.51 -5.51 -4.01
CA GLU A 50 9.51 -5.98 -2.62
C GLU A 50 9.35 -4.81 -1.64
N ASP A 51 9.98 -3.66 -1.91
CA ASP A 51 9.92 -2.47 -1.07
C ASP A 51 8.75 -1.54 -1.46
N ALA A 52 8.18 -1.73 -2.66
CA ALA A 52 7.10 -0.93 -3.21
C ALA A 52 5.87 -0.78 -2.30
N PRO A 53 5.35 -1.83 -1.62
CA PRO A 53 4.15 -1.70 -0.78
C PRO A 53 4.33 -0.71 0.37
N ASN A 54 5.52 -0.67 0.98
CA ASN A 54 5.82 0.24 2.09
C ASN A 54 5.87 1.69 1.60
N ALA A 55 6.59 1.95 0.51
CA ALA A 55 6.66 3.28 -0.09
C ALA A 55 5.30 3.77 -0.58
N LEU A 56 4.51 2.87 -1.18
CA LEU A 56 3.15 3.16 -1.63
C LEU A 56 2.23 3.49 -0.44
N TRP A 57 2.32 2.75 0.66
CA TRP A 57 1.54 3.03 1.87
C TRP A 57 1.88 4.39 2.48
N THR A 58 3.16 4.74 2.57
CA THR A 58 3.61 6.07 3.02
C THR A 58 3.05 7.16 2.11
N PHE A 59 3.09 6.96 0.79
CA PHE A 59 2.56 7.92 -0.18
C PHE A 59 1.04 8.11 -0.07
N ILE A 60 0.29 7.01 0.08
CA ILE A 60 -1.16 7.06 0.32
C ILE A 60 -1.45 7.81 1.62
N THR A 61 -0.71 7.51 2.69
CA THR A 61 -0.91 8.13 4.01
C THR A 61 -0.65 9.64 3.97
N THR A 62 0.38 10.07 3.26
CA THR A 62 0.76 11.49 3.15
C THR A 62 -0.22 12.27 2.28
N SER A 63 -0.62 11.73 1.14
CA SER A 63 -1.69 12.31 0.31
C SER A 63 -3.02 12.40 1.06
N PHE A 64 -3.37 11.36 1.81
CA PHE A 64 -4.57 11.36 2.64
C PHE A 64 -4.48 12.37 3.78
N GLY A 65 -3.32 12.48 4.44
CA GLY A 65 -3.04 13.48 5.46
C GLY A 65 -3.18 14.91 4.94
N LEU A 66 -2.65 15.21 3.75
CA LEU A 66 -2.83 16.51 3.10
C LEU A 66 -4.31 16.80 2.82
N THR A 67 -5.05 15.79 2.34
CA THR A 67 -6.48 15.92 2.07
C THR A 67 -7.27 16.22 3.35
N ILE A 68 -6.97 15.50 4.44
CA ILE A 68 -7.58 15.76 5.76
C ILE A 68 -7.20 17.14 6.27
N ALA A 69 -5.95 17.57 6.14
CA ALA A 69 -5.50 18.88 6.59
C ALA A 69 -6.23 20.01 5.85
N ALA A 70 -6.45 19.87 4.53
CA ALA A 70 -7.22 20.83 3.76
C ALA A 70 -8.70 20.87 4.18
N ILE A 71 -9.32 19.72 4.41
CA ILE A 71 -10.70 19.65 4.92
C ILE A 71 -10.80 20.24 6.32
N ALA A 72 -9.87 19.89 7.21
CA ALA A 72 -9.84 20.40 8.57
C ALA A 72 -9.73 21.93 8.54
N GLN A 73 -8.96 22.51 7.62
CA GLN A 73 -8.88 23.97 7.48
C GLN A 73 -10.13 24.58 6.88
N ALA A 74 -10.75 23.91 5.90
CA ALA A 74 -12.04 24.33 5.35
C ALA A 74 -13.16 24.33 6.41
N VAL A 75 -13.17 23.36 7.33
CA VAL A 75 -14.20 23.21 8.38
C VAL A 75 -13.88 23.98 9.66
N SER A 76 -12.60 24.12 10.05
CA SER A 76 -12.21 24.82 11.29
C SER A 76 -12.26 26.33 11.16
N GLY A 77 -12.44 26.86 9.95
CA GLY A 77 -12.82 28.25 9.79
C GLY A 77 -14.17 28.48 10.47
N SER A 78 -14.20 29.34 11.48
CA SER A 78 -15.47 29.87 11.98
C SER A 78 -16.23 30.45 10.80
N SER A 79 -17.57 30.37 10.80
CA SER A 79 -18.42 30.83 9.69
C SER A 79 -18.20 32.30 9.29
N SER A 80 -17.47 33.07 10.11
CA SER A 80 -17.05 34.44 9.83
C SER A 80 -15.69 34.60 9.13
N ASN A 81 -14.83 33.56 9.07
CA ASN A 81 -13.53 33.57 8.38
C ASN A 81 -13.03 32.13 8.00
N PRO A 82 -13.67 31.40 7.07
CA PRO A 82 -13.06 30.26 6.36
C PRO A 82 -11.66 30.53 5.75
N LYS A 83 -10.63 30.15 6.51
CA LYS A 83 -9.20 30.30 6.17
C LYS A 83 -8.71 29.67 4.85
N LEU A 84 -9.50 28.84 4.18
CA LEU A 84 -9.07 28.16 2.95
C LEU A 84 -9.66 28.84 1.71
N SER A 85 -8.81 29.48 0.93
CA SER A 85 -9.22 30.10 -0.33
C SER A 85 -9.52 29.04 -1.40
N LEU A 86 -10.38 29.37 -2.38
CA LEU A 86 -10.61 28.53 -3.56
C LEU A 86 -9.30 28.23 -4.30
N TYR A 87 -8.40 29.22 -4.34
CA TYR A 87 -7.08 29.09 -4.96
C TYR A 87 -6.26 27.95 -4.34
N GLU A 88 -6.20 27.90 -3.00
CA GLU A 88 -5.50 26.85 -2.24
C GLU A 88 -6.18 25.50 -2.38
N ALA A 89 -7.50 25.47 -2.36
CA ALA A 89 -8.26 24.24 -2.53
C ALA A 89 -7.98 23.60 -3.90
N ILE A 90 -8.00 24.39 -4.97
CA ILE A 90 -7.65 23.92 -6.32
C ILE A 90 -6.21 23.41 -6.37
N GLN A 91 -5.28 24.11 -5.72
CA GLN A 91 -3.89 23.69 -5.69
C GLN A 91 -3.70 22.35 -4.94
N VAL A 92 -4.32 22.19 -3.78
CA VAL A 92 -4.32 20.92 -3.04
C VAL A 92 -4.96 19.83 -3.89
N SER A 93 -6.08 20.13 -4.56
CA SER A 93 -6.74 19.20 -5.47
C SER A 93 -5.78 18.75 -6.59
N ASN A 94 -5.04 19.66 -7.22
CA ASN A 94 -4.05 19.32 -8.25
C ASN A 94 -2.93 18.39 -7.71
N LEU A 95 -2.42 18.64 -6.50
CA LEU A 95 -1.41 17.78 -5.86
C LEU A 95 -1.97 16.38 -5.54
N VAL A 96 -3.20 16.31 -5.06
CA VAL A 96 -3.88 15.05 -4.75
C VAL A 96 -4.19 14.27 -6.02
N TRP A 97 -4.59 14.94 -7.11
CA TRP A 97 -4.76 14.31 -8.43
C TRP A 97 -3.47 13.71 -8.96
N LEU A 98 -2.38 14.46 -8.85
CA LEU A 98 -1.04 13.98 -9.19
C LEU A 98 -0.67 12.74 -8.36
N ALA A 99 -0.99 12.72 -7.07
CA ALA A 99 -0.76 11.57 -6.20
C ALA A 99 -1.65 10.35 -6.54
N ASN A 100 -2.92 10.56 -6.86
CA ASN A 100 -3.81 9.49 -7.30
C ASN A 100 -3.31 8.83 -8.58
N PHE A 101 -2.89 9.65 -9.55
CA PHE A 101 -2.35 9.16 -10.82
C PHE A 101 -1.07 8.32 -10.60
N GLY A 102 -0.16 8.82 -9.77
CA GLY A 102 1.05 8.11 -9.38
C GLY A 102 0.79 6.78 -8.68
N SER A 103 -0.13 6.77 -7.72
CA SER A 103 -0.55 5.56 -6.99
C SER A 103 -1.16 4.52 -7.92
N TYR A 104 -1.98 4.94 -8.88
CA TYR A 104 -2.55 4.06 -9.88
C TYR A 104 -1.48 3.38 -10.74
N LEU A 105 -0.49 4.13 -11.20
CA LEU A 105 0.57 3.61 -12.07
C LEU A 105 1.57 2.73 -11.31
N ALA A 106 1.84 3.08 -10.05
CA ALA A 106 2.55 2.24 -9.11
C ALA A 106 1.80 0.90 -8.90
N LEU A 107 0.48 0.93 -8.70
CA LEU A 107 -0.32 -0.29 -8.53
C LEU A 107 -0.39 -1.14 -9.81
N ALA A 108 -0.56 -0.51 -10.98
CA ALA A 108 -0.57 -1.20 -12.26
C ALA A 108 0.77 -1.90 -12.53
N SER A 109 1.89 -1.20 -12.30
CA SER A 109 3.24 -1.75 -12.44
C SER A 109 3.50 -2.87 -11.43
N TYR A 110 3.07 -2.69 -10.17
CA TYR A 110 3.15 -3.71 -9.13
C TYR A 110 2.36 -4.97 -9.50
N SER A 111 1.12 -4.82 -9.96
CA SER A 111 0.24 -5.92 -10.38
C SER A 111 0.90 -6.78 -11.46
N ARG A 112 1.48 -6.14 -12.48
CA ARG A 112 2.19 -6.81 -13.57
C ARG A 112 3.40 -7.62 -13.07
N HIS A 113 4.26 -7.02 -12.27
CA HIS A 113 5.44 -7.72 -11.73
C HIS A 113 5.05 -8.91 -10.86
N LYS A 114 4.00 -8.75 -10.07
CA LYS A 114 3.47 -9.79 -9.20
C LYS A 114 2.92 -10.98 -10.00
N ALA A 115 2.23 -10.74 -11.11
CA ALA A 115 1.75 -11.80 -11.99
C ALA A 115 2.90 -12.69 -12.51
N PHE A 116 4.01 -12.08 -12.94
CA PHE A 116 5.19 -12.81 -13.38
C PHE A 116 5.91 -13.57 -12.25
N ALA A 117 5.98 -12.98 -11.05
CA ALA A 117 6.58 -13.63 -9.89
C ALA A 117 5.79 -14.86 -9.45
N PHE A 118 4.45 -14.77 -9.48
CA PHE A 118 3.59 -15.90 -9.14
C PHE A 118 3.69 -17.05 -10.13
N ASP A 119 3.83 -16.81 -11.42
CA ASP A 119 3.99 -17.90 -12.39
C ASP A 119 5.25 -18.74 -12.09
N LYS A 120 6.34 -18.09 -11.67
CA LYS A 120 7.57 -18.78 -11.24
C LYS A 120 7.41 -19.50 -9.90
N LYS A 121 6.79 -18.86 -8.89
CA LYS A 121 6.66 -19.42 -7.53
C LYS A 121 5.57 -20.49 -7.42
N ARG A 122 4.51 -20.45 -8.25
CA ARG A 122 3.44 -21.47 -8.29
C ARG A 122 3.98 -22.87 -8.56
N LYS A 123 5.12 -22.97 -9.27
CA LYS A 123 5.83 -24.24 -9.51
C LYS A 123 6.61 -24.76 -8.30
N LYS A 124 6.82 -23.96 -7.24
CA LYS A 124 7.73 -24.28 -6.14
C LYS A 124 7.15 -24.17 -4.72
N ALA A 125 6.13 -23.34 -4.47
CA ALA A 125 5.71 -23.06 -3.10
C ALA A 125 4.19 -23.26 -2.89
N LYS A 126 3.83 -24.35 -2.20
CA LYS A 126 2.56 -24.47 -1.46
C LYS A 126 2.79 -23.85 -0.08
N GLY A 127 2.32 -22.62 0.19
CA GLY A 127 2.19 -22.18 1.59
C GLY A 127 2.37 -20.69 1.97
N ILE A 128 2.81 -19.78 1.09
CA ILE A 128 3.06 -18.40 1.55
C ILE A 128 1.73 -17.62 1.72
N PRO A 129 1.48 -17.01 2.91
CA PRO A 129 0.26 -16.25 3.20
C PRO A 129 0.15 -14.97 2.36
N ARG A 130 -1.06 -14.68 1.85
CA ARG A 130 -1.38 -13.61 0.88
C ARG A 130 -2.00 -12.34 1.51
N GLY A 131 -1.95 -12.19 2.83
CA GLY A 131 -2.80 -11.23 3.55
C GLY A 131 -2.47 -9.75 3.31
N HIS A 132 -1.19 -9.38 3.29
CA HIS A 132 -0.77 -7.98 3.35
C HIS A 132 -1.12 -7.15 2.10
N ASP A 133 -1.18 -7.80 0.94
CA ASP A 133 -1.42 -7.12 -0.35
C ASP A 133 -2.81 -6.49 -0.49
N ASN A 134 -3.81 -7.06 0.20
CA ASN A 134 -5.19 -6.58 0.08
C ASN A 134 -5.37 -5.25 0.81
N PHE A 135 -4.60 -5.01 1.88
CA PHE A 135 -4.71 -3.80 2.69
C PHE A 135 -4.22 -2.57 1.93
N VAL A 136 -3.07 -2.66 1.25
CA VAL A 136 -2.52 -1.56 0.45
C VAL A 136 -3.44 -1.20 -0.71
N LYS A 137 -4.01 -2.21 -1.39
CA LYS A 137 -5.00 -1.99 -2.45
C LYS A 137 -6.26 -1.30 -1.92
N PHE A 138 -6.78 -1.77 -0.79
CA PHE A 138 -7.96 -1.17 -0.17
C PHE A 138 -7.71 0.27 0.26
N GLY A 139 -6.56 0.54 0.90
CA GLY A 139 -6.15 1.89 1.28
C GLY A 139 -6.08 2.85 0.10
N ALA A 140 -5.51 2.41 -1.03
CA ALA A 140 -5.47 3.21 -2.26
C ALA A 140 -6.89 3.51 -2.78
N VAL A 141 -7.79 2.51 -2.80
CA VAL A 141 -9.17 2.70 -3.26
C VAL A 141 -9.92 3.69 -2.37
N VAL A 142 -9.79 3.58 -1.06
CA VAL A 142 -10.43 4.49 -0.09
C VAL A 142 -9.88 5.92 -0.26
N GLN A 143 -8.56 6.09 -0.29
CA GLN A 143 -7.93 7.40 -0.44
C GLN A 143 -8.32 8.06 -1.77
N THR A 144 -8.28 7.33 -2.89
CA THR A 144 -8.66 7.87 -4.20
C THR A 144 -10.15 8.22 -4.25
N THR A 145 -11.02 7.38 -3.68
CA THR A 145 -12.46 7.67 -3.58
C THR A 145 -12.73 8.94 -2.78
N PHE A 146 -12.06 9.08 -1.63
CA PHE A 146 -12.21 10.25 -0.77
C PHE A 146 -11.75 11.54 -1.45
N SER A 147 -10.60 11.50 -2.12
CA SER A 147 -10.09 12.65 -2.88
C SER A 147 -10.93 13.04 -4.09
N MET A 148 -11.53 12.07 -4.80
CA MET A 148 -12.46 12.32 -5.90
C MET A 148 -13.73 13.00 -5.38
N ALA A 149 -14.29 12.51 -4.27
CA ALA A 149 -15.45 13.12 -3.62
C ALA A 149 -15.17 14.55 -3.17
N LEU A 150 -14.01 14.81 -2.55
CA LEU A 150 -13.61 16.16 -2.16
C LEU A 150 -13.47 17.08 -3.38
N THR A 151 -12.84 16.58 -4.45
CA THR A 151 -12.67 17.37 -5.69
C THR A 151 -14.03 17.74 -6.28
N LEU A 152 -14.96 16.78 -6.37
CA LEU A 152 -16.31 17.03 -6.87
C LEU A 152 -17.05 18.04 -5.99
N TYR A 153 -16.95 17.90 -4.66
CA TYR A 153 -17.53 18.85 -3.72
C TYR A 153 -16.99 20.26 -3.91
N MET A 154 -15.66 20.41 -3.96
CA MET A 154 -14.98 21.70 -4.15
C MET A 154 -15.41 22.38 -5.45
N TRP A 155 -15.45 21.65 -6.57
CA TRP A 155 -15.90 22.23 -7.85
C TRP A 155 -17.42 22.49 -7.86
N ALA A 156 -18.20 21.69 -7.13
CA ALA A 156 -19.63 21.88 -7.00
C ALA A 156 -19.97 23.12 -6.15
N THR A 157 -19.10 23.55 -5.23
CA THR A 157 -19.30 24.73 -4.38
C THR A 157 -18.36 25.89 -4.70
N ALA A 158 -17.67 25.85 -5.85
CA ALA A 158 -16.63 26.81 -6.22
C ALA A 158 -17.10 28.27 -6.27
N ASP A 159 -18.38 28.52 -6.52
CA ASP A 159 -18.99 29.86 -6.50
C ASP A 159 -19.02 30.46 -5.08
N THR A 160 -19.39 29.66 -4.09
CA THR A 160 -19.50 30.08 -2.68
C THR A 160 -18.31 29.65 -1.83
N PHE A 161 -17.20 29.23 -2.44
CA PHE A 161 -16.07 28.66 -1.70
C PHE A 161 -15.16 29.75 -1.13
N GLY A 162 -14.82 29.64 0.16
CA GLY A 162 -13.85 30.51 0.84
C GLY A 162 -14.45 31.78 1.46
N ASP A 163 -13.56 32.65 1.99
CA ASP A 163 -13.92 33.89 2.69
C ASP A 163 -14.55 34.96 1.79
N ASN A 164 -14.06 35.07 0.56
CA ASN A 164 -14.38 36.16 -0.36
C ASN A 164 -14.90 35.60 -1.70
N PRO A 165 -16.15 35.09 -1.74
CA PRO A 165 -16.70 34.46 -2.95
C PRO A 165 -16.76 35.40 -4.15
N GLU A 166 -16.89 36.71 -3.93
CA GLU A 166 -16.83 37.75 -4.97
C GLU A 166 -15.52 37.76 -5.75
N CYS A 167 -14.42 37.33 -5.12
CA CYS A 167 -13.10 37.27 -5.72
C CYS A 167 -12.82 35.97 -6.49
N ASN A 168 -13.71 34.98 -6.41
CA ASN A 168 -13.53 33.72 -7.12
C ASN A 168 -13.60 33.87 -8.64
N HIS A 169 -14.16 34.98 -9.15
CA HIS A 169 -14.23 35.29 -10.59
C HIS A 169 -12.87 35.59 -11.21
N ASP A 170 -11.91 36.08 -10.42
CA ASP A 170 -10.56 36.42 -10.90
C ASP A 170 -9.63 35.22 -10.93
N VAL A 171 -10.00 34.11 -10.26
CA VAL A 171 -9.20 32.89 -10.24
C VAL A 171 -9.23 32.23 -11.62
N LYS A 172 -8.05 32.08 -12.21
CA LYS A 172 -7.86 31.46 -13.54
C LYS A 172 -7.34 30.05 -13.38
N TYR A 173 -8.07 29.09 -13.92
CA TYR A 173 -7.61 27.71 -14.02
C TYR A 173 -6.79 27.52 -15.31
N VAL A 174 -5.72 26.75 -15.21
CA VAL A 174 -4.82 26.47 -16.33
C VAL A 174 -5.01 25.03 -16.78
N LEU A 175 -5.62 24.85 -17.95
CA LEU A 175 -5.78 23.53 -18.56
C LEU A 175 -5.12 23.53 -19.94
N PHE A 176 -4.20 22.60 -20.18
CA PHE A 176 -3.42 22.52 -21.42
C PHE A 176 -2.73 23.83 -21.82
N GLY A 177 -2.30 24.62 -20.82
CA GLY A 177 -1.67 25.92 -21.04
C GLY A 177 -2.65 27.06 -21.37
N ALA A 178 -3.92 26.77 -21.66
CA ALA A 178 -4.96 27.77 -21.85
C ALA A 178 -5.47 28.31 -20.51
N ASN A 179 -5.87 29.58 -20.51
CA ASN A 179 -6.50 30.23 -19.36
C ASN A 179 -8.00 30.05 -19.47
N VAL A 180 -8.59 29.37 -18.49
CA VAL A 180 -10.03 29.19 -18.38
C VAL A 180 -10.44 29.80 -17.05
N PRO A 181 -11.47 30.67 -16.98
CA PRO A 181 -11.96 31.15 -15.71
C PRO A 181 -12.38 29.95 -14.84
N ALA A 182 -11.95 29.93 -13.57
CA ALA A 182 -12.29 28.82 -12.67
C ALA A 182 -13.81 28.73 -12.48
N LEU A 183 -14.48 29.88 -12.43
CA LEU A 183 -15.93 29.99 -12.49
C LEU A 183 -16.45 29.93 -13.94
N GLY A 184 -17.65 29.37 -14.10
CA GLY A 184 -18.28 29.20 -15.42
C GLY A 184 -17.75 27.97 -16.16
N SER A 185 -17.04 28.20 -17.28
CA SER A 185 -16.59 27.11 -18.16
C SER A 185 -15.58 26.18 -17.50
N GLY A 186 -14.67 26.71 -16.67
CA GLY A 186 -13.70 25.90 -15.92
C GLY A 186 -14.38 24.93 -14.95
N ARG A 187 -15.36 25.42 -14.18
CA ARG A 187 -16.18 24.62 -13.26
C ARG A 187 -16.92 23.48 -13.98
N ILE A 188 -17.63 23.79 -15.06
CA ILE A 188 -18.37 22.79 -15.83
C ILE A 188 -17.41 21.74 -16.38
N LEU A 189 -16.30 22.18 -16.99
CA LEU A 189 -15.30 21.29 -17.56
C LEU A 189 -14.67 20.39 -16.49
N ALA A 190 -14.30 20.96 -15.35
CA ALA A 190 -13.73 20.20 -14.24
C ALA A 190 -14.73 19.18 -13.67
N LEU A 191 -15.99 19.56 -13.46
CA LEU A 191 -17.04 18.64 -12.99
C LEU A 191 -17.28 17.49 -13.98
N VAL A 192 -17.37 17.78 -15.28
CA VAL A 192 -17.55 16.75 -16.31
C VAL A 192 -16.35 15.82 -16.36
N CYS A 193 -15.12 16.37 -16.45
CA CYS A 193 -13.91 15.55 -16.51
C CYS A 193 -13.72 14.70 -15.25
N THR A 194 -13.88 15.29 -14.06
CA THR A 194 -13.70 14.57 -12.78
C THR A 194 -14.79 13.51 -12.59
N SER A 195 -16.04 13.79 -12.98
CA SER A 195 -17.13 12.82 -12.96
C SER A 195 -16.85 11.63 -13.89
N VAL A 196 -16.48 11.88 -15.15
CA VAL A 196 -16.15 10.83 -16.13
C VAL A 196 -14.98 9.97 -15.65
N ILE A 197 -13.90 10.59 -15.18
CA ILE A 197 -12.73 9.86 -14.68
C ILE A 197 -13.09 9.05 -13.43
N SER A 198 -13.91 9.60 -12.52
CA SER A 198 -14.37 8.90 -11.33
C SER A 198 -15.22 7.68 -11.70
N THR A 199 -16.19 7.84 -12.60
CA THR A 199 -17.01 6.71 -13.09
C THR A 199 -16.14 5.63 -13.72
N LEU A 200 -15.21 6.00 -14.60
CA LEU A 200 -14.29 5.04 -15.22
C LEU A 200 -13.45 4.31 -14.16
N TYR A 201 -12.93 5.04 -13.17
CA TYR A 201 -12.16 4.48 -12.07
C TYR A 201 -12.98 3.48 -11.24
N PHE A 202 -14.22 3.82 -10.88
CA PHE A 202 -15.11 2.90 -10.14
C PHE A 202 -15.46 1.66 -10.95
N VAL A 203 -15.68 1.80 -12.26
CA VAL A 203 -15.93 0.65 -13.15
C VAL A 203 -14.72 -0.28 -13.18
N VAL A 204 -13.52 0.25 -13.46
CA VAL A 204 -12.28 -0.55 -13.51
C VAL A 204 -12.01 -1.22 -12.15
N THR A 205 -12.07 -0.46 -11.06
CA THR A 205 -11.84 -0.96 -9.71
C THR A 205 -12.89 -2.00 -9.31
N GLY A 206 -14.16 -1.76 -9.65
CA GLY A 206 -15.27 -2.69 -9.41
C GLY A 206 -15.08 -4.00 -10.18
N LEU A 207 -14.66 -3.94 -11.45
CA LEU A 207 -14.36 -5.13 -12.25
C LEU A 207 -13.18 -5.93 -11.68
N GLU A 208 -12.11 -5.26 -11.23
CA GLU A 208 -10.98 -5.93 -10.58
C GLU A 208 -11.39 -6.59 -9.26
N MET A 209 -12.18 -5.89 -8.44
CA MET A 209 -12.68 -6.38 -7.16
C MET A 209 -13.63 -7.57 -7.37
N TYR A 210 -14.55 -7.46 -8.32
CA TYR A 210 -15.48 -8.54 -8.70
C TYR A 210 -14.73 -9.77 -9.21
N SER A 211 -13.73 -9.59 -10.08
CA SER A 211 -12.87 -10.67 -10.57
C SER A 211 -12.08 -11.34 -9.45
N SER A 212 -11.55 -10.53 -8.51
CA SER A 212 -10.81 -11.00 -7.34
C SER A 212 -11.72 -11.78 -6.38
N TRP A 213 -12.93 -11.28 -6.12
CA TRP A 213 -13.94 -11.92 -5.29
C TRP A 213 -14.41 -13.23 -5.89
N ARG A 214 -14.76 -13.24 -7.20
CA ARG A 214 -15.12 -14.46 -7.94
C ARG A 214 -13.98 -15.47 -7.81
N SER A 215 -12.74 -15.09 -8.12
CA SER A 215 -11.56 -15.97 -8.01
C SER A 215 -11.28 -16.45 -6.58
N GLY A 216 -11.67 -15.71 -5.56
CA GLY A 216 -11.65 -16.13 -4.16
C GLY A 216 -12.68 -17.22 -3.89
N ARG A 217 -13.93 -17.01 -4.28
CA ARG A 217 -15.04 -17.95 -4.13
C ARG A 217 -14.76 -19.30 -4.81
N TRP A 218 -14.22 -19.27 -6.04
CA TRP A 218 -13.81 -20.49 -6.76
C TRP A 218 -12.72 -21.30 -6.04
N ARG A 219 -11.81 -20.64 -5.31
CA ARG A 219 -10.78 -21.33 -4.53
C ARG A 219 -11.33 -22.00 -3.27
N ILE A 220 -12.35 -21.39 -2.64
CA ILE A 220 -13.04 -21.99 -1.49
C ILE A 220 -13.81 -23.23 -1.95
N PHE A 221 -14.54 -23.11 -3.05
CA PHE A 221 -15.29 -24.24 -3.62
C PHE A 221 -14.36 -25.42 -3.95
N ARG A 222 -13.27 -25.18 -4.69
CA ARG A 222 -12.28 -26.23 -5.00
C ARG A 222 -11.60 -26.84 -3.76
N LYS A 223 -11.49 -26.09 -2.66
CA LYS A 223 -10.98 -26.65 -1.39
C LYS A 223 -12.00 -27.58 -0.75
N ARG A 224 -13.29 -27.25 -0.81
CA ARG A 224 -14.37 -28.11 -0.33
C ARG A 224 -14.37 -29.44 -1.07
N ASP A 225 -14.32 -29.41 -2.40
CA ASP A 225 -14.30 -30.63 -3.23
C ASP A 225 -13.08 -31.52 -2.93
N ARG A 226 -11.94 -30.91 -2.60
CA ARG A 226 -10.73 -31.66 -2.20
C ARG A 226 -10.84 -32.29 -0.83
N MET A 227 -11.48 -31.61 0.13
CA MET A 227 -11.70 -32.18 1.46
C MET A 227 -12.74 -33.29 1.41
N GLU A 228 -13.74 -33.16 0.53
CA GLU A 228 -14.78 -34.18 0.32
C GLU A 228 -14.17 -35.45 -0.30
N GLY A 229 -13.37 -35.32 -1.37
CA GLY A 229 -12.68 -36.48 -1.95
C GLY A 229 -11.62 -37.15 -1.05
N ASP A 230 -11.08 -36.45 -0.05
CA ASP A 230 -10.13 -37.04 0.92
C ASP A 230 -10.87 -37.82 2.03
N LYS A 231 -12.09 -37.40 2.38
CA LYS A 231 -12.96 -38.16 3.29
C LYS A 231 -13.35 -39.50 2.67
N ASP A 232 -13.70 -39.51 1.39
CA ASP A 232 -14.05 -40.75 0.67
C ASP A 232 -12.87 -41.73 0.56
N ARG A 233 -11.64 -41.21 0.42
CA ARG A 233 -10.44 -42.05 0.45
C ARG A 233 -10.12 -42.59 1.83
N THR A 234 -10.39 -41.81 2.86
CA THR A 234 -10.16 -42.23 4.25
C THR A 234 -11.18 -43.28 4.69
N SER A 235 -12.45 -43.17 4.24
CA SER A 235 -13.49 -44.17 4.53
C SER A 235 -13.28 -45.50 3.81
N LEU A 236 -12.69 -45.49 2.60
CA LEU A 236 -12.35 -46.72 1.85
C LEU A 236 -11.08 -47.43 2.33
N ALA A 237 -10.28 -46.80 3.20
CA ALA A 237 -9.03 -47.37 3.71
C ALA A 237 -9.17 -48.03 5.10
N LEU A 238 -10.40 -48.32 5.55
CA LEU A 238 -10.60 -49.18 6.72
C LEU A 238 -9.97 -50.55 6.42
N PRO A 239 -9.03 -51.04 7.25
CA PRO A 239 -8.48 -52.38 7.07
C PRO A 239 -9.64 -53.38 7.09
N PRO A 240 -9.57 -54.45 6.28
CA PRO A 240 -10.55 -55.52 6.34
C PRO A 240 -10.67 -55.94 7.80
N GLN A 241 -11.90 -55.87 8.33
CA GLN A 241 -12.23 -56.36 9.65
C GLN A 241 -11.67 -57.78 9.75
N VAL A 242 -10.68 -57.97 10.62
CA VAL A 242 -10.27 -59.31 11.01
C VAL A 242 -11.49 -59.89 11.70
N GLU A 243 -12.16 -60.80 11.02
CA GLU A 243 -13.29 -61.56 11.51
C GLU A 243 -12.81 -62.34 12.74
N VAL A 244 -13.05 -61.79 13.93
CA VAL A 244 -12.78 -62.47 15.20
C VAL A 244 -13.87 -63.52 15.35
N THR A 245 -13.53 -64.74 14.93
CA THR A 245 -14.34 -65.93 15.16
C THR A 245 -14.58 -66.07 16.66
N SER A 246 -15.85 -65.98 17.04
CA SER A 246 -16.34 -66.21 18.40
C SER A 246 -16.00 -67.62 18.86
N MET A 247 -15.23 -67.74 19.94
CA MET A 247 -15.10 -68.98 20.69
C MET A 247 -15.72 -68.78 22.08
N ASP A 248 -16.68 -69.65 22.37
CA ASP A 248 -17.62 -69.65 23.47
C ASP A 248 -17.03 -70.27 24.77
N ARG A 249 -17.70 -70.00 25.90
CA ARG A 249 -17.60 -70.54 27.27
C ARG A 249 -16.64 -69.90 28.28
N GLY A 250 -17.24 -69.06 29.13
CA GLY A 250 -17.64 -69.48 30.48
C GLY A 250 -16.59 -69.45 31.59
N ALA A 251 -16.61 -68.39 32.41
CA ALA A 251 -16.31 -68.48 33.84
C ALA A 251 -16.82 -67.24 34.57
N SER A 252 -17.74 -67.47 35.50
CA SER A 252 -18.25 -66.55 36.51
C SER A 252 -17.21 -66.29 37.61
N VAL A 253 -16.85 -65.04 37.89
CA VAL A 253 -16.35 -64.63 39.22
C VAL A 253 -16.82 -63.20 39.54
N SER A 254 -17.54 -63.12 40.66
CA SER A 254 -17.94 -61.94 41.43
C SER A 254 -16.74 -61.23 42.04
N LEU A 255 -16.71 -59.89 42.04
CA LEU A 255 -16.55 -59.09 43.28
C LEU A 255 -16.71 -57.57 43.06
N GLU A 256 -17.84 -57.08 43.57
CA GLU A 256 -18.06 -55.91 44.43
C GLU A 256 -17.07 -54.73 44.54
N SER A 257 -17.70 -53.54 44.47
CA SER A 257 -17.51 -52.35 45.33
C SER A 257 -16.45 -51.29 44.99
N ARG A 258 -16.91 -50.10 44.58
CA ARG A 258 -16.83 -48.85 45.38
C ARG A 258 -17.41 -47.62 44.65
N LEU A 259 -18.61 -47.25 45.11
CA LEU A 259 -19.10 -45.91 45.46
C LEU A 259 -18.17 -44.70 45.21
N THR A 260 -18.64 -43.70 44.46
CA THR A 260 -19.22 -42.42 44.99
C THR A 260 -19.41 -41.43 43.82
N ASN A 261 -20.65 -41.11 43.46
CA ASN A 261 -21.40 -39.90 43.85
C ASN A 261 -20.73 -38.56 43.48
N LYS A 262 -21.26 -37.88 42.45
CA LYS A 262 -21.86 -36.53 42.63
C LYS A 262 -22.66 -36.09 41.39
N THR A 263 -23.98 -36.27 41.48
CA THR A 263 -24.97 -35.52 40.71
C THR A 263 -25.32 -34.29 41.53
N SER A 264 -25.26 -33.08 40.96
CA SER A 264 -25.87 -31.89 41.55
C SER A 264 -26.62 -31.13 40.47
N SER A 265 -27.93 -31.18 40.62
CA SER A 265 -28.96 -30.51 39.84
C SER A 265 -29.87 -29.80 40.84
N ARG A 266 -30.20 -28.51 40.60
CA ARG A 266 -31.44 -27.77 40.96
C ARG A 266 -31.16 -26.29 41.26
N PRO A 267 -32.17 -25.40 41.31
CA PRO A 267 -33.47 -25.41 40.62
C PRO A 267 -33.88 -24.04 40.04
N THR A 268 -34.97 -24.07 39.28
CA THR A 268 -35.84 -22.95 38.92
C THR A 268 -37.05 -22.93 39.89
N SER A 269 -37.43 -21.78 40.43
CA SER A 269 -38.78 -21.42 40.95
C SER A 269 -38.77 -19.91 41.29
N GLN A 270 -39.53 -18.98 40.70
CA GLN A 270 -40.99 -18.73 40.61
C GLN A 270 -41.56 -17.83 41.74
N ALA A 271 -42.27 -16.75 41.32
CA ALA A 271 -43.20 -15.85 42.04
C ALA A 271 -42.60 -14.90 43.11
N HIS A 272 -43.09 -13.69 43.45
CA HIS A 272 -44.39 -12.98 43.33
C HIS A 272 -44.19 -11.46 43.65
N ASN A 273 -45.05 -10.58 43.07
CA ASN A 273 -45.36 -9.12 43.27
C ASN A 273 -45.45 -8.56 44.74
N PRO A 274 -45.78 -7.26 45.04
CA PRO A 274 -45.89 -5.98 44.27
C PRO A 274 -45.30 -4.70 44.99
N ASP A 275 -45.41 -3.54 44.33
CA ASP A 275 -45.52 -2.11 44.78
C ASP A 275 -44.99 -1.62 46.16
N LEU A 276 -44.15 -0.56 46.17
CA LEU A 276 -44.47 0.80 46.72
C LEU A 276 -43.26 1.78 46.68
N GLU A 277 -43.54 2.98 46.16
CA GLU A 277 -43.11 4.34 46.54
C GLU A 277 -41.71 4.71 47.09
N THR A 278 -41.13 5.69 46.37
CA THR A 278 -40.69 7.02 46.89
C THR A 278 -39.30 7.20 47.54
N GLN A 279 -38.63 8.25 47.03
CA GLN A 279 -37.56 9.10 47.60
C GLN A 279 -36.07 8.87 47.23
N ARG A 280 -35.60 9.86 46.45
CA ARG A 280 -34.41 10.72 46.64
C ARG A 280 -32.98 10.13 46.70
N ALA A 281 -32.16 10.77 45.86
CA ALA A 281 -30.81 11.28 46.11
C ALA A 281 -29.60 10.47 45.60
N SER A 282 -28.88 11.13 44.68
CA SER A 282 -27.41 11.21 44.53
C SER A 282 -26.59 9.92 44.47
N LEU A 283 -25.96 9.65 43.31
CA LEU A 283 -24.61 9.04 43.16
C LEU A 283 -24.21 9.07 41.66
N PRO A 284 -22.93 8.88 41.30
CA PRO A 284 -22.21 9.75 40.38
C PRO A 284 -22.05 9.14 38.98
N SER A 285 -21.73 10.05 38.05
CA SER A 285 -21.45 9.75 36.65
C SER A 285 -20.29 8.78 36.49
N ARG A 286 -20.59 7.66 35.81
CA ARG A 286 -19.67 6.57 35.50
C ARG A 286 -18.84 6.96 34.27
N VAL A 287 -17.59 7.36 34.51
CA VAL A 287 -16.58 7.65 33.48
C VAL A 287 -16.31 6.40 32.62
N PRO A 288 -16.37 6.48 31.28
CA PRO A 288 -15.94 5.38 30.43
C PRO A 288 -14.41 5.29 30.39
N ARG A 289 -13.95 4.08 30.68
CA ARG A 289 -12.55 3.63 30.79
C ARG A 289 -11.81 3.85 29.46
N LYS A 290 -10.89 4.80 29.47
CA LYS A 290 -9.88 5.08 28.43
C LYS A 290 -9.02 3.81 28.24
N ARG A 291 -9.16 3.12 27.10
CA ARG A 291 -8.19 2.09 26.69
C ARG A 291 -7.00 2.81 26.07
N GLU A 292 -5.97 3.01 26.88
CA GLU A 292 -4.64 3.36 26.39
C GLU A 292 -4.13 2.22 25.52
N MET A 293 -3.98 2.50 24.23
CA MET A 293 -3.27 1.65 23.29
C MET A 293 -1.84 2.16 23.24
N SER A 294 -0.99 1.61 24.12
CA SER A 294 0.44 1.87 24.13
C SER A 294 1.06 1.32 22.85
N ILE A 295 1.37 2.23 21.93
CA ILE A 295 2.18 1.96 20.75
C ILE A 295 3.63 1.86 21.24
N ILE A 296 4.15 0.64 21.27
CA ILE A 296 5.57 0.37 21.51
C ILE A 296 6.34 0.87 20.28
N ILE A 297 7.02 2.00 20.44
CA ILE A 297 8.01 2.53 19.52
C ILE A 297 9.33 1.80 19.83
N PRO A 298 9.98 1.10 18.90
CA PRO A 298 11.32 0.59 19.12
C PRO A 298 12.32 1.75 19.01
N GLU A 299 12.92 2.07 20.14
CA GLU A 299 14.00 3.03 20.29
C GLU A 299 15.33 2.45 19.75
N THR A 300 16.01 3.30 18.96
CA THR A 300 17.47 3.51 18.86
C THR A 300 18.42 2.33 18.63
N ILE A 301 19.02 2.35 17.44
CA ILE A 301 20.26 1.67 17.06
C ILE A 301 21.43 2.42 17.70
N GLY A 302 22.08 1.79 18.67
CA GLY A 302 23.38 2.19 19.20
C GLY A 302 24.52 1.73 18.29
N VAL A 303 25.43 2.66 18.00
CA VAL A 303 26.75 2.44 17.39
C VAL A 303 27.76 2.33 18.52
N GLU A 304 28.50 1.22 18.59
CA GLU A 304 29.98 1.14 18.75
C GLU A 304 30.42 -0.30 19.10
N SER A 305 31.43 -0.77 18.38
CA SER A 305 32.34 -1.88 18.78
C SER A 305 33.54 -1.24 19.53
N PRO A 306 34.36 -1.95 20.34
CA PRO A 306 35.38 -2.90 19.83
C PRO A 306 35.74 -4.02 20.87
N PRO A 307 36.95 -4.65 20.85
CA PRO A 307 37.19 -5.91 20.17
C PRO A 307 37.64 -7.06 21.11
N GLY A 308 37.63 -8.28 20.58
CA GLY A 308 38.49 -9.38 21.05
C GLY A 308 37.78 -10.48 21.83
N GLN A 309 37.71 -11.67 21.25
CA GLN A 309 38.36 -12.86 21.81
C GLN A 309 38.26 -14.03 20.82
N LEU A 310 39.43 -14.61 20.54
CA LEU A 310 39.62 -15.88 19.85
C LEU A 310 38.87 -17.00 20.57
N ARG A 311 38.07 -17.77 19.83
CA ARG A 311 37.74 -19.15 20.20
C ARG A 311 37.98 -20.09 19.01
N LEU A 312 39.12 -20.79 19.07
CA LEU A 312 39.33 -22.06 18.39
C LEU A 312 38.18 -23.01 18.76
N SER A 313 37.54 -23.61 17.77
CA SER A 313 36.66 -24.76 17.97
C SER A 313 37.21 -25.93 17.16
N VAL A 314 37.66 -26.90 17.94
CA VAL A 314 38.32 -28.16 17.61
C VAL A 314 37.46 -29.04 16.70
N ALA A 315 38.10 -29.60 15.68
CA ALA A 315 37.55 -30.66 14.85
C ALA A 315 37.35 -31.94 15.68
N ARG A 316 36.20 -32.59 15.54
CA ARG A 316 35.97 -33.94 16.07
C ARG A 316 35.67 -34.90 14.92
N PRO A 317 36.45 -35.98 14.76
CA PRO A 317 36.14 -37.03 13.80
C PRO A 317 35.17 -38.04 14.44
N SER A 318 34.20 -38.52 13.67
CA SER A 318 33.45 -39.73 14.02
C SER A 318 33.59 -40.75 12.90
N SER A 319 33.96 -41.94 13.36
CA SER A 319 34.33 -43.13 12.63
C SER A 319 33.13 -43.97 12.22
N SER A 320 33.30 -44.61 11.07
CA SER A 320 32.84 -45.95 10.65
C SER A 320 31.60 -46.59 11.32
N THR A 321 30.62 -46.96 10.49
CA THR A 321 30.06 -48.32 10.57
C THR A 321 29.73 -48.83 9.17
N SER A 322 30.12 -50.08 8.97
CA SER A 322 30.20 -50.88 7.75
C SER A 322 28.91 -51.68 7.49
N SER A 323 28.86 -52.31 6.32
CA SER A 323 27.92 -53.35 5.85
C SER A 323 26.56 -52.83 5.34
N SER A 324 25.96 -53.33 4.24
CA SER A 324 26.18 -54.60 3.53
C SER A 324 25.89 -54.48 2.02
N ARG A 325 26.58 -55.34 1.26
CA ARG A 325 26.42 -55.63 -0.17
C ARG A 325 25.00 -56.08 -0.52
N ARG A 326 24.49 -55.62 -1.68
CA ARG A 326 23.82 -56.52 -2.62
C ARG A 326 24.09 -56.05 -4.06
N MET A 327 24.88 -56.87 -4.75
CA MET A 327 25.10 -56.77 -6.18
C MET A 327 23.87 -57.31 -6.91
N SER A 328 23.38 -56.57 -7.89
CA SER A 328 22.59 -57.11 -8.99
C SER A 328 23.03 -56.39 -10.25
N SER A 329 23.82 -57.13 -11.00
CA SER A 329 24.42 -56.82 -12.28
C SER A 329 23.42 -56.92 -13.43
N ALA A 330 23.79 -56.21 -14.50
CA ALA A 330 23.47 -56.44 -15.92
C ALA A 330 22.35 -55.60 -16.59
N SER A 331 22.68 -55.19 -17.83
CA SER A 331 21.94 -54.41 -18.85
C SER A 331 22.10 -52.88 -18.76
N SER A 332 23.23 -52.30 -19.18
CA SER A 332 23.81 -52.22 -20.55
C SER A 332 22.97 -51.40 -21.54
N MET A 333 23.56 -50.27 -21.94
CA MET A 333 23.37 -49.54 -23.19
C MET A 333 21.96 -49.06 -23.57
N ARG A 334 21.53 -47.92 -23.01
CA ARG A 334 20.80 -46.91 -23.79
C ARG A 334 20.77 -45.55 -23.07
N SER A 335 20.98 -44.49 -23.85
CA SER A 335 20.62 -43.09 -23.53
C SER A 335 21.68 -42.16 -22.93
N SER A 336 22.89 -42.14 -23.51
CA SER A 336 23.85 -41.04 -23.33
C SER A 336 23.46 -39.73 -24.07
N ASN A 337 22.36 -39.71 -24.84
CA ASN A 337 21.92 -38.54 -25.61
C ASN A 337 21.03 -37.54 -24.86
N THR A 338 20.56 -37.85 -23.64
CA THR A 338 19.64 -36.95 -22.90
C THR A 338 20.35 -35.87 -22.05
N MET A 339 21.65 -36.05 -21.73
CA MET A 339 22.40 -35.05 -20.93
C MET A 339 22.89 -33.84 -21.76
N ARG A 340 23.17 -33.99 -23.06
CA ARG A 340 23.59 -32.87 -23.91
C ARG A 340 22.46 -31.88 -24.21
N SER A 341 21.20 -32.35 -24.26
CA SER A 341 20.02 -31.48 -24.47
C SER A 341 19.75 -30.54 -23.29
N ARG A 342 19.95 -30.98 -22.05
CA ARG A 342 19.73 -30.15 -20.85
C ARG A 342 20.72 -28.98 -20.72
N ARG A 343 21.95 -29.10 -21.23
CA ARG A 343 22.95 -28.01 -21.16
C ARG A 343 22.68 -26.89 -22.17
N ARG A 344 22.22 -27.19 -23.40
CA ARG A 344 21.94 -26.16 -24.43
C ARG A 344 20.79 -25.21 -24.05
N ASN A 345 19.74 -25.71 -23.38
CA ASN A 345 18.63 -24.86 -22.94
C ASN A 345 18.96 -23.90 -21.78
N SER A 346 20.05 -24.14 -21.04
CA SER A 346 20.45 -23.27 -19.93
C SER A 346 21.21 -22.01 -20.39
N GLN A 347 21.93 -22.08 -21.51
CA GLN A 347 22.71 -20.96 -22.07
C GLN A 347 21.84 -19.96 -22.84
N LEU A 348 20.81 -20.41 -23.56
CA LEU A 348 19.83 -19.52 -24.21
C LEU A 348 18.98 -18.71 -23.22
N ARG A 349 18.90 -19.13 -21.96
CA ARG A 349 18.18 -18.42 -20.90
C ARG A 349 18.94 -17.25 -20.28
N ARG A 350 20.27 -17.18 -20.42
CA ARG A 350 21.08 -16.10 -19.80
C ARG A 350 21.22 -14.83 -20.64
N ARG A 351 21.01 -14.88 -21.96
CA ARG A 351 21.04 -13.68 -22.81
C ARG A 351 19.73 -12.87 -22.77
N ARG A 352 18.60 -13.48 -22.40
CA ARG A 352 17.25 -12.88 -22.46
C ARG A 352 16.91 -11.82 -21.37
N TRP A 353 17.84 -11.45 -20.49
CA TRP A 353 17.54 -10.57 -19.34
C TRP A 353 17.97 -9.11 -19.50
N LEU A 354 18.89 -8.82 -20.42
CA LEU A 354 19.29 -7.43 -20.74
C LEU A 354 18.58 -6.93 -22.01
N ASP A 355 18.27 -7.83 -22.95
CA ASP A 355 17.35 -7.55 -24.09
C ASP A 355 15.86 -7.60 -23.67
N GLY A 356 15.57 -7.76 -22.38
CA GLY A 356 14.24 -8.02 -21.83
C GLY A 356 13.70 -6.91 -20.93
N LEU A 357 14.25 -5.70 -21.01
CA LEU A 357 13.45 -4.53 -20.61
C LEU A 357 12.37 -4.43 -21.68
N ASP A 358 11.20 -5.04 -21.39
CA ASP A 358 10.03 -5.04 -22.28
C ASP A 358 9.91 -3.63 -22.84
N ALA A 359 9.94 -3.46 -24.17
CA ALA A 359 9.75 -2.15 -24.80
C ALA A 359 8.47 -1.47 -24.27
N MET A 360 7.47 -2.28 -23.89
CA MET A 360 6.27 -1.85 -23.19
C MET A 360 6.54 -1.19 -21.82
N LEU A 361 7.46 -1.72 -20.99
CA LEU A 361 7.81 -1.11 -19.70
C LEU A 361 8.53 0.22 -19.91
N ILE A 362 9.45 0.29 -20.87
CA ILE A 362 10.11 1.56 -21.23
C ILE A 362 9.06 2.57 -21.69
N GLY A 363 8.12 2.15 -22.56
CA GLY A 363 7.02 2.99 -23.02
C GLY A 363 6.16 3.51 -21.86
N ILE A 364 5.82 2.66 -20.88
CA ILE A 364 5.09 3.06 -19.67
C ILE A 364 5.88 4.10 -18.88
N ILE A 365 7.20 3.91 -18.69
CA ILE A 365 8.05 4.86 -17.95
C ILE A 365 8.15 6.20 -18.68
N VAL A 366 8.33 6.19 -20.00
CA VAL A 366 8.41 7.43 -20.80
C VAL A 366 7.07 8.17 -20.76
N PHE A 367 5.97 7.47 -21.01
CA PHE A 367 4.61 8.03 -20.91
C PHE A 367 4.37 8.63 -19.52
N GLN A 368 4.78 7.92 -18.47
CA GLN A 368 4.68 8.39 -17.09
C GLN A 368 5.42 9.71 -16.86
N ILE A 369 6.67 9.79 -17.31
CA ILE A 369 7.49 11.00 -17.16
C ILE A 369 6.85 12.18 -17.89
N ILE A 370 6.32 11.96 -19.10
CA ILE A 370 5.63 12.99 -19.87
C ILE A 370 4.38 13.49 -19.13
N VAL A 371 3.52 12.59 -18.64
CA VAL A 371 2.31 12.98 -17.93
C VAL A 371 2.65 13.68 -16.61
N PHE A 372 3.67 13.22 -15.88
CA PHE A 372 4.12 13.92 -14.67
C PHE A 372 4.69 15.31 -14.95
N ALA A 373 5.52 15.44 -15.98
CA ALA A 373 6.03 16.75 -16.38
C ALA A 373 4.88 17.69 -16.75
N TYR A 374 3.86 17.18 -17.45
CA TYR A 374 2.65 17.93 -17.74
C TYR A 374 1.93 18.42 -16.48
N PHE A 375 1.69 17.55 -15.49
CA PHE A 375 1.03 17.95 -14.24
C PHE A 375 1.84 18.98 -13.44
N ILE A 376 3.16 18.83 -13.38
CA ILE A 376 4.05 19.79 -12.71
C ILE A 376 3.98 21.14 -13.43
N VAL A 377 4.12 21.16 -14.76
CA VAL A 377 4.06 22.39 -15.56
C VAL A 377 2.69 23.07 -15.41
N CYS A 378 1.58 22.33 -15.47
CA CYS A 378 0.25 22.89 -15.26
C CYS A 378 0.08 23.47 -13.85
N SER A 379 0.62 22.80 -12.82
CA SER A 379 0.57 23.30 -11.44
C SER A 379 1.38 24.58 -11.27
N GLU A 380 2.59 24.65 -11.82
CA GLU A 380 3.44 25.84 -11.72
C GLU A 380 2.93 27.01 -12.58
N LEU A 381 2.35 26.72 -13.76
CA LEU A 381 1.69 27.74 -14.56
C LEU A 381 0.43 28.29 -13.88
N TYR A 382 -0.31 27.45 -13.16
CA TYR A 382 -1.45 27.88 -12.36
C TYR A 382 -1.05 28.89 -11.30
N LEU A 383 0.03 28.64 -10.56
CA LEU A 383 0.56 29.56 -9.55
C LEU A 383 1.06 30.87 -10.19
N LYS A 384 1.82 30.77 -11.29
CA LYS A 384 2.36 31.93 -11.99
C LYS A 384 1.27 32.89 -12.50
N ARG A 385 0.08 32.37 -12.80
CA ARG A 385 -1.04 33.14 -13.34
C ARG A 385 -1.99 33.70 -12.29
N ASN A 386 -1.87 33.24 -11.04
CA ASN A 386 -2.62 33.72 -9.90
C ASN A 386 -1.61 34.13 -8.81
N PRO A 387 -0.85 35.23 -9.03
CA PRO A 387 0.18 35.66 -8.08
C PRO A 387 -0.46 35.96 -6.73
N SER A 388 0.09 35.38 -5.66
CA SER A 388 -0.21 35.73 -4.28
C SER A 388 0.94 36.56 -3.71
N ASP A 389 0.64 37.59 -2.93
CA ASP A 389 1.66 38.49 -2.38
C ASP A 389 2.72 37.74 -1.55
N ASN A 390 3.96 37.72 -2.06
CA ASN A 390 5.28 37.42 -1.47
C ASN A 390 5.42 36.30 -0.41
N SER A 391 4.44 35.41 -0.26
CA SER A 391 4.47 34.28 0.70
C SER A 391 5.52 33.22 0.37
N ASP A 392 6.07 33.22 -0.85
CA ASP A 392 7.06 32.24 -1.30
C ASP A 392 8.43 32.37 -0.60
N SER A 393 8.68 33.49 0.09
CA SER A 393 9.95 33.72 0.79
C SER A 393 10.03 33.06 2.17
N VAL A 394 8.90 32.74 2.80
CA VAL A 394 8.85 32.23 4.18
C VAL A 394 8.65 30.72 4.19
N TRP A 395 9.63 30.01 4.73
CA TRP A 395 9.54 28.57 4.92
C TRP A 395 8.76 28.24 6.19
N GLY A 396 7.60 27.58 6.02
CA GLY A 396 6.77 27.10 7.12
C GLY A 396 7.24 25.74 7.66
N PHE A 397 6.82 25.40 8.89
CA PHE A 397 7.14 24.11 9.52
C PHE A 397 6.59 22.94 8.71
N GLY A 398 5.39 23.09 8.13
CA GLY A 398 4.75 22.06 7.31
C GLY A 398 5.56 21.70 6.06
N GLN A 399 6.25 22.68 5.47
CA GLN A 399 7.13 22.48 4.32
C GLN A 399 8.35 21.61 4.65
N ILE A 400 9.00 21.90 5.79
CA ILE A 400 10.16 21.13 6.26
C ILE A 400 9.74 19.69 6.58
N LEU A 401 8.62 19.54 7.29
CA LEU A 401 8.08 18.22 7.62
C LEU A 401 7.75 17.42 6.36
N ALA A 402 7.13 18.07 5.36
CA ALA A 402 6.84 17.42 4.08
C ALA A 402 8.12 16.89 3.41
N LEU A 403 9.23 17.64 3.42
CA LEU A 403 10.50 17.19 2.86
C LEU A 403 11.12 16.03 3.64
N ILE A 404 11.04 16.04 4.97
CA ILE A 404 11.54 14.95 5.83
C ILE A 404 10.86 13.63 5.47
N VAL A 405 9.56 13.67 5.18
CA VAL A 405 8.77 12.49 4.81
C VAL A 405 9.18 11.88 3.46
N VAL A 406 9.92 12.62 2.61
CA VAL A 406 10.49 12.10 1.34
C VAL A 406 11.69 11.17 1.60
N ILE A 407 12.41 11.36 2.70
CA ILE A 407 13.69 10.70 2.98
C ILE A 407 13.59 9.16 2.94
N PRO A 408 12.59 8.49 3.56
CA PRO A 408 12.46 7.04 3.50
C PRO A 408 12.33 6.51 2.06
N SER A 409 11.63 7.24 1.20
CA SER A 409 11.50 6.90 -0.23
C SER A 409 12.84 7.02 -0.94
N ILE A 410 13.60 8.10 -0.71
CA ILE A 410 14.95 8.28 -1.27
C ILE A 410 15.87 7.13 -0.84
N VAL A 411 15.92 6.81 0.46
CA VAL A 411 16.76 5.73 0.98
C VAL A 411 16.38 4.39 0.36
N SER A 412 15.09 4.13 0.20
CA SER A 412 14.60 2.90 -0.45
C SER A 412 15.05 2.82 -1.91
N VAL A 413 14.99 3.93 -2.65
CA VAL A 413 15.46 4.00 -4.05
C VAL A 413 16.95 3.70 -4.09
N ILE A 414 17.73 4.40 -3.27
CA ILE A 414 19.18 4.25 -3.21
C ILE A 414 19.57 2.80 -2.90
N ARG A 415 18.92 2.17 -1.90
CA ARG A 415 19.14 0.76 -1.57
C ARG A 415 18.78 -0.18 -2.73
N ALA A 416 17.66 0.07 -3.41
CA ALA A 416 17.26 -0.70 -4.59
C ALA A 416 18.29 -0.58 -5.73
N PHE A 417 18.84 0.61 -5.96
CA PHE A 417 19.89 0.84 -6.94
C PHE A 417 21.21 0.14 -6.57
N TYR A 418 21.67 0.27 -5.32
CA TYR A 418 22.88 -0.41 -4.85
C TYR A 418 22.75 -1.94 -4.92
N ARG A 419 21.61 -2.50 -4.51
CA ARG A 419 21.35 -3.96 -4.59
C ARG A 419 21.43 -4.46 -6.03
N HIS A 420 20.87 -3.72 -6.99
CA HIS A 420 20.95 -4.07 -8.41
C HIS A 420 22.37 -3.94 -8.98
N ARG A 421 23.11 -2.88 -8.61
CA ARG A 421 24.48 -2.68 -9.09
C ARG A 421 25.43 -3.75 -8.56
N LEU A 422 25.37 -4.05 -7.26
CA LEU A 422 26.22 -5.06 -6.61
C LEU A 422 25.92 -6.49 -7.12
N SER A 423 24.65 -6.80 -7.37
CA SER A 423 24.25 -8.10 -7.94
C SER A 423 24.87 -8.37 -9.32
N ARG A 424 25.19 -7.32 -10.10
CA ARG A 424 25.90 -7.46 -11.38
C ARG A 424 27.38 -7.78 -11.19
N LEU A 425 28.00 -7.27 -10.12
CA LEU A 425 29.42 -7.52 -9.83
C LEU A 425 29.66 -8.95 -9.31
N ASP A 426 28.85 -9.44 -8.36
CA ASP A 426 29.01 -10.81 -7.82
C ASP A 426 28.82 -11.89 -8.91
N ARG A 427 27.89 -11.68 -9.85
CA ARG A 427 27.69 -12.61 -10.97
C ARG A 427 28.88 -12.66 -11.93
N ARG A 428 29.65 -11.58 -12.07
CA ARG A 428 30.89 -11.59 -12.88
C ARG A 428 31.97 -12.41 -12.17
N GLY A 429 32.14 -12.24 -10.85
CA GLY A 429 33.10 -13.02 -10.06
C GLY A 429 32.84 -14.53 -10.10
N LYS A 430 31.60 -14.97 -9.91
CA LYS A 430 31.22 -16.40 -9.96
C LYS A 430 31.38 -17.03 -11.34
N LYS A 431 31.26 -16.25 -12.43
CA LYS A 431 31.46 -16.77 -13.78
C LYS A 431 32.95 -16.97 -14.09
N ALA A 432 33.83 -16.09 -13.60
CA ALA A 432 35.26 -16.24 -13.76
C ALA A 432 35.79 -17.51 -13.07
N ARG A 433 35.40 -17.75 -11.81
CA ARG A 433 35.88 -18.90 -11.01
C ARG A 433 35.43 -20.29 -11.52
N ASN A 434 34.36 -20.34 -12.30
CA ASN A 434 33.83 -21.59 -12.86
C ASN A 434 34.18 -21.80 -14.34
N THR A 435 35.08 -20.99 -14.91
CA THR A 435 35.66 -21.30 -16.21
C THR A 435 36.78 -22.30 -15.93
N PRO A 436 36.60 -23.61 -16.21
CA PRO A 436 37.70 -24.56 -16.03
C PRO A 436 38.86 -24.05 -16.88
N LEU A 437 40.04 -23.87 -16.28
CA LEU A 437 41.26 -23.72 -17.05
C LEU A 437 41.32 -24.97 -17.93
N ALA A 438 41.04 -24.80 -19.22
CA ALA A 438 41.35 -25.81 -20.21
C ALA A 438 42.86 -25.95 -20.17
N SER A 439 43.33 -27.03 -19.53
CA SER A 439 44.71 -27.46 -19.58
C SER A 439 45.04 -27.73 -21.05
N HIS A 440 45.66 -26.76 -21.71
CA HIS A 440 46.42 -27.02 -22.92
C HIS A 440 47.64 -27.83 -22.49
N VAL A 441 47.57 -29.14 -22.73
CA VAL A 441 48.71 -30.06 -22.83
C VAL A 441 48.55 -30.80 -24.13
#